data_AF-A0A940V8D1-F1
#
_entry.id   AF-A0A940V8D1-F1
#
_cell.length_a   1.000
_cell.length_b   1.000
_cell.length_c   1.000
_cell.angle_alpha   90.00
_cell.angle_beta   90.00
_cell.angle_gamma   90.00
#
_symmetry.space_group_name_H-M   'P 1'
#
loop_
_entity.id
_entity.type
_entity.pdbx_description
1 polymer ?
#
loop_
_entity_poly.entity_id
_entity_poly.type
_entity_poly.pdbx_seq_one_letter_code
_entity_poly.pdbx_strand_id
1 'polypeptide(L)'
;MFENSYPLFSIADRERYNDRRLLSQTELADASFDARLSWHAGFDYRVANEADCLFLLSDGGVFTTPHFTLPIGPLDQGRLQTIVDTIAPEFASHGWPIRCLYIDACYVPLFEQLQGYRVRVAYDRTFSDYLYNADSLRQLSGKDLHPKRNHFNRFLRTYPNYEFRALQPEDASEALRLV
;
A
#
# COMPACT_ATOMS: atom_id res chain seq x y z
N MET A 1 11.12 12.00 17.55
CA MET A 1 10.15 11.85 16.44
C MET A 1 10.93 11.81 15.15
N PHE A 2 10.56 10.93 14.23
CA PHE A 2 11.24 10.69 12.95
C PHE A 2 11.55 11.96 12.13
N GLU A 3 10.88 13.08 12.45
CA GLU A 3 11.02 14.43 11.87
C GLU A 3 12.45 14.90 11.59
N ASN A 4 13.42 14.60 12.45
CA ASN A 4 14.80 15.08 12.27
C ASN A 4 15.69 14.16 11.43
N SER A 5 15.26 12.92 11.20
CA SER A 5 16.07 11.88 10.57
C SER A 5 15.51 11.44 9.21
N TYR A 6 14.21 11.61 8.99
CA TYR A 6 13.52 11.13 7.79
C TYR A 6 12.60 12.21 7.22
N PRO A 7 12.70 12.53 5.91
CA PRO A 7 11.86 13.54 5.28
C PRO A 7 10.39 13.09 5.21
N LEU A 8 9.48 14.06 5.25
CA LEU A 8 8.06 13.83 5.05
C LEU A 8 7.78 13.24 3.66
N PHE A 9 6.90 12.24 3.58
CA PHE A 9 6.46 11.66 2.31
C PHE A 9 5.60 12.64 1.52
N SER A 10 5.81 12.74 0.22
CA SER A 10 5.14 13.73 -0.61
C SER A 10 4.98 13.29 -2.06
N ILE A 11 4.27 14.11 -2.84
CA ILE A 11 4.11 13.91 -4.29
C ILE A 11 5.44 13.80 -5.04
N ALA A 12 6.51 14.43 -4.53
CA ALA A 12 7.85 14.38 -5.11
C ALA A 12 8.46 12.97 -5.08
N ASP A 13 7.92 12.07 -4.27
CA ASP A 13 8.41 10.71 -4.11
C ASP A 13 7.85 9.72 -5.13
N ARG A 14 6.91 10.16 -5.96
CA ARG A 14 6.13 9.30 -6.86
C ARG A 14 7.01 8.44 -7.77
N GLU A 15 7.94 9.06 -8.48
CA GLU A 15 8.78 8.37 -9.46
C GLU A 15 9.63 7.30 -8.77
N ARG A 16 10.43 7.69 -7.76
CA ARG A 16 11.28 6.77 -7.01
C ARG A 16 10.50 5.65 -6.31
N TYR A 17 9.31 5.94 -5.78
CA TYR A 17 8.48 4.94 -5.12
C TYR A 17 7.98 3.91 -6.13
N ASN A 18 7.47 4.37 -7.28
CA ASN A 18 6.98 3.47 -8.32
C ASN A 18 8.11 2.62 -8.93
N ASP A 19 9.28 3.20 -9.16
CA ASP A 19 10.44 2.46 -9.65
C ASP A 19 10.84 1.33 -8.70
N ARG A 20 10.86 1.60 -7.38
CA ARG A 20 11.15 0.56 -6.37
C ARG A 20 10.04 -0.48 -6.28
N ARG A 21 8.77 -0.06 -6.37
CA ARG A 21 7.62 -0.95 -6.35
C ARG A 21 7.65 -1.93 -7.52
N LEU A 22 8.07 -1.50 -8.71
CA LEU A 22 8.22 -2.38 -9.88
C LEU A 22 9.26 -3.49 -9.68
N LEU A 23 10.19 -3.34 -8.73
CA LEU A 23 11.17 -4.36 -8.37
C LEU A 23 10.68 -5.30 -7.27
N SER A 24 9.47 -5.08 -6.74
CA SER A 24 8.85 -5.91 -5.70
C SER A 24 7.78 -6.83 -6.27
N GLN A 25 7.41 -7.86 -5.50
CA GLN A 25 6.39 -8.85 -5.85
C GLN A 25 5.04 -8.56 -5.19
N THR A 26 4.90 -7.44 -4.48
CA THR A 26 3.66 -7.15 -3.75
C THR A 26 2.54 -6.71 -4.69
N GLU A 27 1.37 -7.31 -4.50
CA GLU A 27 0.14 -6.96 -5.23
C GLU A 27 -0.86 -6.17 -4.36
N LEU A 28 -0.49 -5.86 -3.12
CA LEU A 28 -1.35 -5.14 -2.20
C LEU A 28 -1.67 -3.72 -2.72
N ALA A 29 -2.92 -3.31 -2.57
CA ALA A 29 -3.40 -1.98 -2.92
C ALA A 29 -2.69 -0.90 -2.09
N ASP A 30 -2.42 -1.19 -0.82
CA ASP A 30 -1.64 -0.32 0.07
C ASP A 30 -0.18 -0.15 -0.36
N ALA A 31 0.35 -1.01 -1.24
CA ALA A 31 1.66 -0.80 -1.82
C ALA A 31 1.64 0.18 -3.00
N SER A 32 0.48 0.73 -3.40
CA SER A 32 0.42 1.77 -4.43
C SER A 32 0.80 3.13 -3.87
N PHE A 33 1.49 3.94 -4.69
CA PHE A 33 1.90 5.29 -4.31
C PHE A 33 0.70 6.16 -3.93
N ASP A 34 -0.36 6.15 -4.74
CA ASP A 34 -1.51 7.02 -4.54
C ASP A 34 -2.27 6.65 -3.25
N ALA A 35 -2.38 5.37 -2.89
CA ALA A 35 -2.91 4.97 -1.59
C ALA A 35 -2.07 5.57 -0.45
N ARG A 36 -0.74 5.40 -0.49
CA ARG A 36 0.14 5.99 0.54
C ARG A 36 0.00 7.51 0.63
N LEU A 37 -0.08 8.19 -0.52
CA LEU A 37 -0.16 9.65 -0.56
C LEU A 37 -1.49 10.15 -0.01
N SER A 38 -2.61 9.52 -0.41
CA SER A 38 -3.95 9.90 0.06
C SER A 38 -4.10 9.79 1.58
N TRP A 39 -3.45 8.81 2.19
CA TRP A 39 -3.56 8.57 3.64
C TRP A 39 -2.42 9.18 4.46
N HIS A 40 -1.36 9.68 3.81
CA HIS A 40 -0.16 10.20 4.48
C HIS A 40 -0.49 11.28 5.53
N ALA A 41 -1.43 12.18 5.25
CA ALA A 41 -1.82 13.25 6.16
C ALA A 41 -2.29 12.76 7.55
N GLY A 42 -2.82 11.53 7.65
CA GLY A 42 -3.21 10.96 8.93
C GLY A 42 -2.25 9.92 9.50
N PHE A 43 -1.35 9.35 8.69
CA PHE A 43 -0.31 8.41 9.16
C PHE A 43 1.03 9.08 9.47
N ASP A 44 1.26 10.33 9.05
CA ASP A 44 2.55 11.03 9.15
C ASP A 44 3.73 10.21 8.59
N TYR A 45 3.54 9.61 7.41
CA TYR A 45 4.61 8.84 6.75
C TYR A 45 5.89 9.66 6.49
N ARG A 46 7.02 9.14 6.96
CA ARG A 46 8.37 9.61 6.62
C ARG A 46 9.06 8.60 5.72
N VAL A 47 9.83 9.07 4.75
CA VAL A 47 10.49 8.19 3.77
C VAL A 47 11.84 7.76 4.27
N ALA A 48 12.10 6.45 4.24
CA ALA A 48 13.40 5.87 4.50
C ALA A 48 13.87 5.07 3.29
N ASN A 49 15.19 5.07 3.07
CA ASN A 49 15.86 4.26 2.05
C ASN A 49 17.00 3.52 2.73
N GLU A 50 17.02 2.20 2.61
CA GLU A 50 18.05 1.36 3.20
C GLU A 50 18.13 0.05 2.41
N ALA A 51 19.34 -0.49 2.23
CA ALA A 51 19.56 -1.77 1.57
C ALA A 51 18.86 -1.90 0.18
N ASP A 52 18.90 -0.84 -0.63
CA ASP A 52 18.20 -0.73 -1.92
C ASP A 52 16.67 -0.89 -1.85
N CYS A 53 16.08 -0.69 -0.68
CA CYS A 53 14.63 -0.68 -0.50
C CYS A 53 14.15 0.69 -0.06
N LEU A 54 12.92 1.02 -0.41
CA LEU A 54 12.20 2.19 0.08
C LEU A 54 11.07 1.71 0.99
N PHE A 55 10.91 2.34 2.14
CA PHE A 55 9.81 2.08 3.06
C PHE A 55 9.39 3.36 3.75
N LEU A 56 8.20 3.34 4.33
CA LEU A 56 7.67 4.47 5.08
C LEU A 56 7.69 4.15 6.57
N LEU A 57 8.10 5.13 7.36
CA LEU A 57 8.04 5.13 8.82
C LEU A 57 6.85 5.97 9.26
N SER A 58 6.17 5.59 10.33
CA SER A 58 5.08 6.33 10.92
C SER A 58 5.17 6.21 12.43
N ASP A 59 4.90 7.28 13.16
CA ASP A 59 4.73 7.26 14.61
C ASP A 59 3.33 6.81 15.06
N GLY A 60 2.50 6.39 14.10
CA GLY A 60 1.11 6.00 14.30
C GLY A 60 0.10 7.03 13.81
N GLY A 61 0.50 8.31 13.72
CA GLY A 61 -0.41 9.40 13.37
C GLY A 61 -1.72 9.34 14.16
N VAL A 62 -2.84 9.57 13.48
CA VAL A 62 -4.20 9.52 14.10
C VAL A 62 -4.91 8.18 13.91
N PHE A 63 -4.32 7.23 13.16
CA PHE A 63 -5.00 6.00 12.75
C PHE A 63 -4.46 4.74 13.41
N THR A 64 -3.21 4.73 13.83
CA THR A 64 -2.53 3.49 14.24
C THR A 64 -1.45 3.75 15.28
N THR A 65 -0.55 2.80 15.44
CA THR A 65 0.62 2.85 16.31
C THR A 65 1.89 2.99 15.48
N PRO A 66 3.03 3.35 16.10
CA PRO A 66 4.32 3.37 15.42
C PRO A 66 4.60 2.09 14.63
N HIS A 67 4.99 2.25 13.37
CA HIS A 67 5.28 1.14 12.46
C HIS A 67 6.13 1.58 11.27
N PHE A 68 6.65 0.60 10.54
CA PHE A 68 7.15 0.78 9.19
C PHE A 68 6.30 -0.03 8.19
N THR A 69 6.23 0.40 6.94
CA THR A 69 5.53 -0.36 5.89
C THR A 69 6.42 -1.47 5.34
N LEU A 70 5.83 -2.49 4.71
CA LEU A 70 6.61 -3.45 3.90
C LEU A 70 7.59 -2.69 2.98
N PRO A 71 8.90 -2.97 3.06
CA PRO A 71 9.86 -2.36 2.15
C PRO A 71 9.64 -2.80 0.71
N ILE A 72 9.58 -1.83 -0.19
CA ILE A 72 9.48 -2.05 -1.64
C ILE A 72 10.88 -1.93 -2.27
N GLY A 73 11.11 -2.74 -3.30
CA GLY A 73 12.42 -2.94 -3.91
C GLY A 73 12.75 -4.42 -4.06
N PRO A 74 14.00 -4.76 -4.37
CA PRO A 74 14.48 -6.14 -4.46
C PRO A 74 14.64 -6.76 -3.06
N LEU A 75 13.60 -6.72 -2.22
CA LEU A 75 13.65 -7.17 -0.83
C LEU A 75 13.98 -8.67 -0.75
N ASP A 76 15.00 -8.99 0.04
CA ASP A 76 15.42 -10.34 0.39
C ASP A 76 15.71 -10.43 1.89
N GLN A 77 16.08 -11.63 2.38
CA GLN A 77 16.34 -11.86 3.80
C GLN A 77 17.41 -10.92 4.37
N GLY A 78 18.53 -10.76 3.66
CA GLY A 78 19.66 -9.96 4.12
C GLY A 78 19.30 -8.48 4.16
N ARG A 79 18.62 -7.99 3.13
CA ARG A 79 18.14 -6.61 3.09
C ARG A 79 17.13 -6.32 4.18
N LEU A 80 16.17 -7.22 4.42
CA LEU A 80 15.19 -7.05 5.49
C LEU A 80 15.88 -7.01 6.86
N GLN A 81 16.86 -7.88 7.12
CA GLN A 81 17.66 -7.87 8.33
C GLN A 81 18.35 -6.52 8.53
N THR A 82 19.06 -6.03 7.51
CA THR A 82 19.73 -4.72 7.54
C THR A 82 18.74 -3.59 7.84
N ILE A 83 17.59 -3.56 7.17
CA ILE A 83 16.56 -2.53 7.39
C ILE A 83 16.08 -2.54 8.83
N VAL A 84 15.73 -3.71 9.37
CA VAL A 84 15.23 -3.85 10.74
C VAL A 84 16.30 -3.45 11.76
N ASP A 85 17.54 -3.89 11.57
CA ASP A 85 18.67 -3.54 12.44
C ASP A 85 18.98 -2.04 12.42
N THR A 86 18.84 -1.38 11.27
CA THR A 86 19.02 0.08 11.15
C THR A 86 17.96 0.84 11.95
N ILE A 87 16.68 0.43 11.90
CA ILE A 87 15.58 1.20 12.52
C ILE A 87 15.24 0.78 13.96
N ALA A 88 15.68 -0.42 14.41
CA ALA A 88 15.42 -0.92 15.76
C ALA A 88 15.86 0.02 16.89
N PRO A 89 17.04 0.65 16.85
CA PRO A 89 17.45 1.59 17.89
C PRO A 89 16.52 2.79 18.01
N GLU A 90 16.01 3.29 16.88
CA GLU A 90 15.11 4.46 16.85
C GLU A 90 13.73 4.12 17.46
N PHE A 91 13.17 2.96 17.14
CA PHE A 91 11.94 2.49 17.78
C PHE A 91 12.14 2.26 19.28
N ALA A 92 13.27 1.64 19.66
CA ALA A 92 13.59 1.37 21.06
C ALA A 92 13.80 2.65 21.88
N SER A 93 14.43 3.69 21.32
CA SER A 93 14.65 4.97 22.01
C SER A 93 13.34 5.68 22.36
N HIS A 94 12.28 5.42 21.60
CA HIS A 94 10.92 5.91 21.85
C HIS A 94 10.05 4.95 22.69
N GLY A 95 10.60 3.81 23.11
CA GLY A 95 9.88 2.78 23.86
C GLY A 95 8.86 2.01 23.01
N TRP A 96 9.01 2.01 21.68
CA TRP A 96 8.10 1.35 20.75
C TRP A 96 8.61 -0.03 20.34
N PRO A 97 7.73 -1.04 20.22
CA PRO A 97 8.10 -2.28 19.56
C PRO A 97 8.27 -2.04 18.05
N ILE A 98 9.22 -2.74 17.43
CA ILE A 98 9.26 -2.81 15.97
C ILE A 98 7.98 -3.49 15.45
N ARG A 99 7.32 -2.82 14.51
CA ARG A 99 6.09 -3.28 13.87
C ARG A 99 6.17 -3.00 12.38
N CYS A 100 5.99 -4.03 11.56
CA CYS A 100 5.76 -3.88 10.13
C CYS A 100 4.28 -4.07 9.82
N LEU A 101 3.71 -3.18 9.00
CA LEU A 101 2.33 -3.30 8.49
C LEU A 101 2.33 -3.49 6.97
N TYR A 102 1.21 -3.99 6.45
CA TYR A 102 0.96 -4.15 5.01
C TYR A 102 1.90 -5.17 4.35
N ILE A 103 2.12 -6.31 5.02
CA ILE A 103 2.98 -7.39 4.55
C ILE A 103 2.18 -8.30 3.63
N ASP A 104 2.59 -8.38 2.37
CA ASP A 104 2.06 -9.37 1.44
C ASP A 104 2.49 -10.78 1.88
N ALA A 105 1.62 -11.77 1.71
CA ALA A 105 1.82 -13.13 2.19
C ALA A 105 3.11 -13.76 1.64
N CYS A 106 3.53 -13.39 0.42
CA CYS A 106 4.76 -13.86 -0.19
C CYS A 106 6.04 -13.42 0.56
N TYR A 107 5.97 -12.33 1.34
CA TYR A 107 7.11 -11.80 2.11
C TYR A 107 7.14 -12.25 3.57
N VAL A 108 6.04 -12.82 4.10
CA VAL A 108 5.97 -13.28 5.50
C VAL A 108 7.14 -14.19 5.90
N PRO A 109 7.59 -15.15 5.06
CA PRO A 109 8.73 -16.01 5.42
C PRO A 109 10.04 -15.25 5.69
N LEU A 110 10.23 -14.06 5.10
CA LEU A 110 11.43 -13.26 5.35
C LEU A 110 11.45 -12.71 6.79
N PHE A 111 10.28 -12.29 7.29
CA PHE A 111 10.15 -11.78 8.66
C PHE A 111 10.35 -12.89 9.68
N GLU A 112 9.83 -14.09 9.43
CA GLU A 112 9.99 -15.24 10.34
C GLU A 112 11.45 -15.69 10.51
N GLN A 113 12.31 -15.36 9.54
CA GLN A 113 13.73 -15.69 9.53
C GLN A 113 14.64 -14.60 10.10
N LEU A 114 14.08 -13.49 10.61
CA LEU A 114 14.85 -12.41 11.23
C LEU A 114 15.64 -12.93 12.44
N GLN A 115 16.94 -12.64 12.45
CA GLN A 115 17.85 -13.04 13.52
C GLN A 115 17.90 -11.97 14.60
N GLY A 116 17.92 -12.39 15.87
CA GLY A 116 17.96 -11.47 17.02
C GLY A 116 16.60 -10.90 17.45
N TYR A 117 15.51 -11.23 16.76
CA TYR A 117 14.17 -10.75 17.06
C TYR A 117 13.22 -11.89 17.40
N ARG A 118 12.31 -11.65 18.36
CA ARG A 118 11.15 -12.52 18.56
C ARG A 118 10.00 -12.01 17.70
N VAL A 119 9.69 -12.76 16.64
CA VAL A 119 8.72 -12.34 15.64
C VAL A 119 7.36 -12.96 15.94
N ARG A 120 6.31 -12.13 15.82
CA ARG A 120 4.91 -12.56 15.83
C ARG A 120 4.23 -11.98 14.60
N VAL A 121 3.65 -12.86 13.78
CA VAL A 121 2.85 -12.49 12.62
C VAL A 121 1.37 -12.57 13.00
N ALA A 122 0.57 -11.61 12.54
CA ALA A 122 -0.88 -11.60 12.71
C ALA A 122 -1.55 -11.32 11.36
N TYR A 123 -2.65 -12.02 11.11
CA TYR A 123 -3.47 -11.86 9.91
C TYR A 123 -4.91 -11.50 10.33
N ASP A 124 -5.50 -10.55 9.63
CA ASP A 124 -6.90 -10.18 9.77
C ASP A 124 -7.54 -10.09 8.38
N ARG A 125 -8.58 -10.90 8.15
CA ARG A 125 -9.30 -10.99 6.87
C ARG A 125 -9.96 -9.66 6.49
N THR A 126 -10.27 -8.80 7.46
CA THR A 126 -10.91 -7.50 7.24
C THR A 126 -10.04 -6.57 6.40
N PHE A 127 -8.71 -6.74 6.46
CA PHE A 127 -7.74 -5.94 5.69
C PHE A 127 -7.22 -6.64 4.44
N SER A 128 -7.87 -7.71 3.98
CA SER A 128 -7.44 -8.40 2.78
C SER A 128 -7.95 -7.73 1.51
N ASP A 129 -7.06 -7.57 0.53
CA ASP A 129 -7.43 -7.13 -0.81
C ASP A 129 -8.20 -8.19 -1.60
N TYR A 130 -8.97 -7.71 -2.57
CA TYR A 130 -9.66 -8.55 -3.55
C TYR A 130 -8.94 -8.45 -4.89
N LEU A 131 -8.28 -9.54 -5.29
CA LEU A 131 -7.61 -9.64 -6.58
C LEU A 131 -8.55 -10.22 -7.63
N TYR A 132 -8.62 -9.57 -8.78
CA TYR A 132 -9.46 -10.00 -9.90
C TYR A 132 -8.63 -10.10 -11.18
N ASN A 133 -8.99 -11.06 -12.05
CA ASN A 133 -8.44 -11.11 -13.39
C ASN A 133 -8.99 -9.95 -14.23
N ALA A 134 -8.09 -9.09 -14.71
CA ALA A 134 -8.45 -7.88 -15.44
C ALA A 134 -9.24 -8.17 -16.74
N ASP A 135 -8.85 -9.20 -17.49
CA ASP A 135 -9.54 -9.58 -18.73
C ASP A 135 -10.97 -10.07 -18.48
N SER A 136 -11.16 -10.83 -17.40
CA SER A 136 -12.47 -11.32 -16.99
C SER A 136 -13.40 -10.16 -16.65
N LEU A 137 -12.93 -9.16 -15.90
CA LEU A 137 -13.72 -7.97 -15.58
C LEU A 137 -13.98 -7.10 -16.82
N ARG A 138 -13.00 -6.95 -17.70
CA ARG A 138 -13.12 -6.17 -18.94
C ARG A 138 -14.16 -6.75 -19.89
N GLN A 139 -14.21 -8.08 -20.02
CA GLN A 139 -15.12 -8.76 -20.95
C GLN A 139 -16.43 -9.22 -20.29
N LEU A 140 -16.50 -9.17 -18.95
CA LEU A 140 -17.56 -9.80 -18.16
C LEU A 140 -17.80 -11.26 -18.58
N SER A 141 -16.71 -11.98 -18.86
CA SER A 141 -16.71 -13.35 -19.37
C SER A 141 -16.82 -14.37 -18.23
N GLY A 142 -17.27 -15.59 -18.57
CA GLY A 142 -17.50 -16.64 -17.58
C GLY A 142 -18.89 -16.63 -16.93
N LYS A 143 -19.18 -17.71 -16.22
CA LYS A 143 -20.50 -17.97 -15.60
C LYS A 143 -20.74 -17.05 -14.40
N ASP A 144 -19.71 -16.82 -13.58
CA ASP A 144 -19.82 -16.05 -12.34
C ASP A 144 -20.07 -14.55 -12.60
N LEU A 145 -19.65 -14.04 -13.75
CA LEU A 145 -19.89 -12.66 -14.17
C LEU A 145 -21.19 -12.48 -14.96
N HIS A 146 -21.96 -13.54 -15.20
CA HIS A 146 -23.26 -13.46 -15.87
C HIS A 146 -24.23 -12.45 -15.21
N PRO A 147 -24.38 -12.41 -13.87
CA PRO A 147 -25.22 -11.40 -13.22
C PRO A 147 -24.72 -9.96 -13.46
N LYS A 148 -23.40 -9.74 -13.52
CA LYS A 148 -22.79 -8.43 -13.79
C LYS A 148 -23.04 -7.99 -15.22
N ARG A 149 -22.90 -8.91 -16.19
CA ARG A 149 -23.26 -8.66 -17.60
C ARG A 149 -24.74 -8.31 -17.76
N ASN A 150 -25.63 -9.02 -17.05
CA ASN A 150 -27.06 -8.69 -17.06
C ASN A 150 -27.35 -7.31 -16.45
N HIS A 151 -26.66 -6.95 -15.37
CA HIS A 151 -26.75 -5.62 -14.77
C HIS A 151 -26.30 -4.53 -15.74
N PHE A 152 -25.13 -4.71 -16.37
CA PHE A 152 -24.61 -3.79 -17.39
C PHE A 152 -25.57 -3.62 -18.57
N ASN A 153 -26.06 -4.72 -19.14
CA ASN A 153 -27.02 -4.68 -20.25
C ASN A 153 -28.34 -3.98 -19.88
N ARG A 154 -28.78 -4.12 -18.63
CA ARG A 154 -29.94 -3.37 -18.12
C ARG A 154 -29.63 -1.89 -18.00
N PHE A 155 -28.46 -1.52 -17.47
CA PHE A 155 -28.02 -0.13 -17.39
C PHE A 155 -28.03 0.53 -18.78
N LEU A 156 -27.44 -0.11 -19.80
CA LEU A 156 -27.42 0.41 -21.17
C LEU A 156 -28.82 0.65 -21.76
N ARG A 157 -29.79 -0.22 -21.45
CA ARG A 157 -31.18 -0.05 -21.90
C ARG A 157 -31.91 1.04 -21.14
N THR A 158 -31.66 1.17 -19.85
CA THR A 158 -32.31 2.15 -18.98
C THR A 158 -31.76 3.56 -19.22
N TYR A 159 -30.47 3.68 -19.49
CA TYR A 159 -29.76 4.95 -19.69
C TYR A 159 -29.08 4.97 -21.06
N PRO A 160 -29.84 5.05 -22.17
CA PRO A 160 -29.28 4.96 -23.52
C PRO A 160 -28.36 6.13 -23.89
N ASN A 161 -28.50 7.26 -23.18
CA ASN A 161 -27.73 8.49 -23.41
C ASN A 161 -26.61 8.66 -22.36
N TYR A 162 -26.15 7.59 -21.72
CA TYR A 162 -25.03 7.68 -20.80
C TYR A 162 -23.75 8.07 -21.54
N GLU A 163 -22.86 8.75 -20.84
CA GLU A 163 -21.50 9.04 -21.34
C GLU A 163 -20.48 8.48 -20.37
N PHE A 164 -19.42 7.89 -20.92
CA PHE A 164 -18.23 7.51 -20.18
C PHE A 164 -17.07 8.34 -20.70
N ARG A 165 -16.42 9.09 -19.80
CA ARG A 165 -15.18 9.82 -20.09
C ARG A 165 -14.23 9.72 -18.90
N ALA A 166 -12.94 9.86 -19.17
CA ALA A 166 -11.93 9.93 -18.12
C ALA A 166 -12.08 11.24 -17.33
N LEU A 167 -11.91 11.18 -16.01
CA LEU A 167 -11.89 12.36 -15.14
C LEU A 167 -10.81 13.34 -15.61
N GLN A 168 -11.17 14.62 -15.63
CA GLN A 168 -10.30 15.75 -15.90
C GLN A 168 -10.18 16.62 -14.65
N PRO A 169 -9.17 17.52 -14.58
CA PRO A 169 -9.03 18.43 -13.43
C PRO A 169 -10.27 19.29 -13.14
N GLU A 170 -11.03 19.64 -14.17
CA GLU A 170 -12.29 20.41 -14.08
C GLU A 170 -13.42 19.66 -13.35
N ASP A 171 -13.39 18.33 -13.36
CA ASP A 171 -14.37 17.47 -12.69
C ASP A 171 -14.23 17.45 -11.16
N ALA A 172 -13.12 17.94 -10.61
CA ALA A 172 -12.78 17.75 -9.20
C ALA A 172 -13.89 18.20 -8.24
N SER A 173 -14.50 19.37 -8.51
CA SER A 173 -15.57 19.92 -7.67
C SER A 173 -16.88 19.12 -7.77
N GLU A 174 -17.14 18.48 -8.91
CA GLU A 174 -18.29 17.61 -9.08
C GLU A 174 -18.06 16.26 -8.43
N ALA A 175 -16.91 15.64 -8.65
CA ALA A 175 -16.52 14.38 -8.03
C ALA A 175 -16.60 14.45 -6.49
N LEU A 176 -16.13 15.56 -5.89
CA LEU A 176 -16.20 15.78 -4.44
C LEU A 176 -17.63 15.90 -3.90
N ARG A 177 -18.63 16.25 -4.73
CA ARG A 177 -20.03 16.32 -4.29
C ARG A 177 -20.71 14.95 -4.24
N LEU A 178 -20.08 13.92 -4.80
CA LEU A 178 -20.62 12.56 -4.89
C LEU A 178 -20.09 11.62 -3.79
N VAL A 179 -19.20 12.11 -2.92
CA VAL A 179 -18.63 11.39 -1.77
C VAL A 179 -19.12 12.00 -0.46
#